data_AF-A0A2A2VG65-F1
#
_entry.id   AF-A0A2A2VG65-F1
#
_cell.length_a   1.000
_cell.length_b   1.000
_cell.length_c   1.000
_cell.angle_alpha   90.00
_cell.angle_beta   90.00
_cell.angle_gamma   90.00
#
_symmetry.space_group_name_H-M   'P 1'
#
loop_
_entity.id
_entity.type
_entity.pdbx_description
1 polymer ?
#
loop_
_entity_poly.entity_id
_entity_poly.type
_entity_poly.pdbx_seq_one_letter_code
_entity_poly.pdbx_strand_id
1 'polypeptide(L)'
;MILRFFRPGIGAALLGARVLFAVVLSPVALAQEAHQPASTAQSAEESAFLAENDAAMTKMMNDMAAQPSGDIDRDFVAMMTPHHQGAIDMAVIELRYGKNERLRRIAQEIIVEQRQEIDAMKLALGEQVTDTTPAPTQPGAKPGPAAGSHDHMNMHHDMMKQENK
;
A
#
# COMPACT_ATOMS: atom_id res chain seq x y z
N MET A 1 -44.13 77.23 -22.20
CA MET A 1 -45.60 77.37 -22.22
C MET A 1 -46.16 76.35 -23.20
N ILE A 2 -46.91 75.36 -22.69
CA ILE A 2 -48.06 74.67 -23.32
C ILE A 2 -47.76 73.85 -24.62
N LEU A 3 -47.78 72.50 -24.66
CA LEU A 3 -48.86 71.48 -24.55
C LEU A 3 -49.34 70.97 -25.94
N ARG A 4 -49.50 69.63 -26.04
CA ARG A 4 -50.42 68.83 -26.91
C ARG A 4 -50.00 68.57 -28.37
N PHE A 5 -49.71 67.29 -28.70
CA PHE A 5 -50.59 66.21 -29.22
C PHE A 5 -50.90 66.32 -30.72
N PHE A 6 -50.48 65.32 -31.50
CA PHE A 6 -51.35 64.68 -32.51
C PHE A 6 -50.78 63.31 -32.95
N ARG A 7 -51.62 62.25 -32.87
CA ARG A 7 -51.51 60.98 -33.60
C ARG A 7 -52.56 61.03 -34.72
N PRO A 8 -52.32 60.40 -35.88
CA PRO A 8 -52.88 59.05 -36.19
C PRO A 8 -51.85 58.21 -37.01
N GLY A 9 -51.97 56.93 -37.33
CA GLY A 9 -53.04 55.93 -37.23
C GLY A 9 -52.92 54.94 -38.40
N ILE A 10 -52.54 53.69 -38.08
CA ILE A 10 -52.91 52.39 -38.70
C ILE A 10 -52.47 52.07 -40.15
N GLY A 11 -51.70 50.98 -40.27
CA GLY A 11 -51.59 50.15 -41.47
C GLY A 11 -50.88 48.84 -41.14
N ALA A 12 -51.64 47.80 -40.79
CA ALA A 12 -51.13 46.45 -40.56
C ALA A 12 -51.00 45.69 -41.89
N ALA A 13 -49.89 44.98 -42.11
CA ALA A 13 -49.86 43.80 -42.98
C ALA A 13 -48.59 42.96 -42.76
N LEU A 14 -48.76 41.93 -41.93
CA LEU A 14 -48.30 40.54 -42.06
C LEU A 14 -46.97 40.22 -42.77
N LEU A 15 -46.14 39.56 -41.96
CA LEU A 15 -45.08 38.59 -42.27
C LEU A 15 -45.10 37.98 -43.68
N GLY A 16 -44.03 38.23 -44.43
CA GLY A 16 -43.54 37.37 -45.49
C GLY A 16 -42.09 37.03 -45.21
N ALA A 17 -41.86 35.87 -44.60
CA ALA A 17 -40.53 35.35 -44.33
C ALA A 17 -39.72 35.18 -45.63
N ARG A 18 -38.50 35.74 -45.69
CA ARG A 18 -37.43 35.21 -46.53
C ARG A 18 -36.12 35.15 -45.78
N VAL A 19 -35.72 33.90 -45.59
CA VAL A 19 -34.50 33.38 -45.00
C VAL A 19 -33.28 33.97 -45.70
N LEU A 20 -32.39 34.58 -44.92
CA LEU A 20 -30.95 34.48 -45.14
C LEU A 20 -30.33 34.01 -43.83
N PHE A 21 -30.27 32.69 -43.67
CA PHE A 21 -29.46 32.04 -42.66
C PHE A 21 -28.00 32.20 -43.11
N ALA A 22 -27.32 33.22 -42.60
CA ALA A 22 -25.86 33.24 -42.68
C ALA A 22 -25.34 32.17 -41.73
N VAL A 23 -25.11 30.96 -42.25
CA VAL A 23 -24.35 29.92 -41.58
C VAL A 23 -22.91 30.41 -41.50
N VAL A 24 -22.57 31.06 -40.39
CA VAL A 24 -21.17 31.24 -40.02
C VAL A 24 -20.68 29.87 -39.58
N LEU A 25 -19.99 29.18 -40.49
CA LEU A 25 -19.17 28.01 -40.17
C LEU A 25 -18.06 28.48 -39.23
N SER A 26 -18.35 28.49 -37.93
CA SER A 26 -17.29 28.49 -36.92
C SER A 26 -16.52 27.20 -37.10
N PRO A 27 -15.21 27.22 -37.44
CA PRO A 27 -14.41 26.03 -37.30
C PRO A 27 -14.41 25.69 -35.81
N VAL A 28 -15.06 24.60 -35.46
CA VAL A 28 -14.81 23.89 -34.20
C VAL A 28 -13.35 23.47 -34.28
N ALA A 29 -12.46 24.31 -33.78
CA ALA A 29 -11.15 23.86 -33.37
C ALA A 29 -11.41 22.91 -32.20
N LEU A 30 -11.44 21.61 -32.50
CA LEU A 30 -11.16 20.59 -31.49
C LEU A 30 -9.74 20.89 -31.01
N ALA A 31 -9.62 21.75 -30.00
CA ALA A 31 -8.57 21.59 -29.03
C ALA A 31 -8.84 20.23 -28.40
N GLN A 32 -8.29 19.18 -29.03
CA GLN A 32 -8.01 17.94 -28.33
C GLN A 32 -7.00 18.33 -27.27
N GLU A 33 -7.52 18.76 -26.12
CA GLU A 33 -6.77 18.75 -24.89
C GLU A 33 -6.38 17.30 -24.71
N ALA A 34 -5.15 16.98 -25.13
CA ALA A 34 -4.55 15.69 -24.94
C ALA A 34 -4.45 15.51 -23.43
N HIS A 35 -5.51 14.93 -22.86
CA HIS A 35 -5.51 14.44 -21.50
C HIS A 35 -4.31 13.49 -21.40
N GLN A 36 -3.38 13.87 -20.56
CA GLN A 36 -2.07 13.26 -20.38
C GLN A 36 -2.18 11.72 -20.31
N PRO A 37 -1.36 10.94 -21.03
CA PRO A 37 -1.37 9.47 -21.00
C PRO A 37 -0.88 8.86 -19.66
N ALA A 38 -0.90 9.60 -18.56
CA ALA A 38 -0.40 9.16 -17.25
C ALA A 38 -1.47 8.43 -16.39
N SER A 39 -2.75 8.53 -16.73
CA SER A 39 -3.87 8.05 -15.89
C SER A 39 -4.05 6.51 -15.90
N THR A 40 -3.75 5.84 -17.01
CA THR A 40 -3.94 4.38 -17.14
C THR A 40 -2.89 3.53 -16.44
N ALA A 41 -1.65 4.03 -16.31
CA ALA A 41 -0.59 3.34 -15.58
C ALA A 41 -0.78 3.45 -14.06
N GLN A 42 -1.26 4.60 -13.58
CA GLN A 42 -1.58 4.81 -12.16
C GLN A 42 -2.71 3.88 -11.70
N SER A 43 -3.75 3.69 -12.52
CA SER A 43 -4.83 2.76 -12.18
C SER A 43 -4.39 1.29 -12.19
N ALA A 44 -3.44 0.91 -13.06
CA ALA A 44 -2.89 -0.44 -13.08
C ALA A 44 -2.01 -0.72 -11.84
N GLU A 45 -1.08 0.18 -11.50
CA GLU A 45 -0.25 0.10 -10.28
C GLU A 45 -1.12 0.07 -9.01
N GLU A 46 -2.14 0.93 -8.94
CA GLU A 46 -3.08 0.97 -7.82
C GLU A 46 -3.88 -0.34 -7.72
N SER A 47 -4.36 -0.89 -8.84
CA SER A 47 -5.08 -2.16 -8.83
C SER A 47 -4.21 -3.32 -8.33
N ALA A 48 -2.92 -3.34 -8.70
CA ALA A 48 -1.98 -4.35 -8.24
C ALA A 48 -1.68 -4.20 -6.74
N PHE A 49 -1.47 -2.97 -6.26
CA PHE A 49 -1.31 -2.68 -4.83
C PHE A 49 -2.50 -3.16 -4.00
N LEU A 50 -3.73 -2.87 -4.44
CA LEU A 50 -4.95 -3.29 -3.76
C LEU A 50 -5.10 -4.82 -3.76
N ALA A 51 -4.84 -5.47 -4.90
CA ALA A 51 -4.93 -6.93 -5.00
C ALA A 51 -3.89 -7.65 -4.12
N GLU A 52 -2.65 -7.15 -4.06
CA GLU A 52 -1.63 -7.74 -3.18
C GLU A 52 -1.96 -7.54 -1.70
N ASN A 53 -2.47 -6.37 -1.30
CA ASN A 53 -2.91 -6.14 0.07
C ASN A 53 -4.10 -7.02 0.46
N ASP A 54 -5.09 -7.18 -0.42
CA ASP A 54 -6.24 -8.07 -0.19
C ASP A 54 -5.79 -9.53 -0.01
N ALA A 55 -4.83 -9.98 -0.83
CA ALA A 55 -4.24 -11.30 -0.70
C ALA A 55 -3.48 -11.47 0.63
N ALA A 56 -2.67 -10.47 1.04
CA ALA A 56 -1.94 -10.49 2.31
C ALA A 56 -2.89 -10.53 3.52
N MET A 57 -3.94 -9.70 3.51
CA MET A 57 -4.96 -9.66 4.55
C MET A 57 -5.76 -10.95 4.62
N THR A 58 -6.14 -11.51 3.47
CA THR A 58 -6.84 -12.80 3.39
C THR A 58 -5.99 -13.93 3.95
N LYS A 59 -4.71 -13.98 3.57
CA LYS A 59 -3.76 -14.96 4.12
C LYS A 59 -3.63 -14.83 5.64
N MET A 60 -3.43 -13.61 6.14
CA MET A 60 -3.35 -13.34 7.58
C MET A 60 -4.59 -13.84 8.32
N MET A 61 -5.79 -13.51 7.82
CA MET A 61 -7.05 -13.93 8.43
C MET A 61 -7.22 -15.45 8.46
N ASN A 62 -6.84 -16.13 7.37
CA ASN A 62 -6.89 -17.59 7.30
C ASN A 62 -5.89 -18.24 8.27
N ASP A 63 -4.66 -17.72 8.36
CA ASP A 63 -3.62 -18.26 9.22
C ASP A 63 -3.90 -17.99 10.71
N MET A 64 -4.63 -16.92 11.03
CA MET A 64 -5.11 -16.63 12.39
C MET A 64 -6.23 -17.56 12.86
N ALA A 65 -6.88 -18.33 11.96
CA ALA A 65 -7.96 -19.26 12.30
C ALA A 65 -7.45 -20.57 12.96
N ALA A 66 -6.45 -20.46 13.84
CA ALA A 66 -5.90 -21.58 14.60
C ALA A 66 -6.95 -22.10 15.59
N GLN A 67 -7.02 -23.42 15.73
CA GLN A 67 -7.87 -24.05 16.75
C GLN A 67 -7.25 -23.84 18.13
N PRO A 68 -8.04 -23.50 19.16
CA PRO A 68 -7.53 -23.38 20.52
C PRO A 68 -6.84 -24.66 20.97
N SER A 69 -5.61 -24.54 21.48
CA SER A 69 -4.84 -25.66 22.01
C SER A 69 -5.16 -25.95 23.47
N GLY A 70 -5.76 -24.98 24.17
CA GLY A 70 -6.02 -25.03 25.62
C GLY A 70 -4.88 -24.46 26.46
N ASP A 71 -3.79 -24.02 25.84
CA ASP A 71 -2.71 -23.26 26.44
C ASP A 71 -2.80 -21.81 25.94
N ILE A 72 -3.00 -20.88 26.88
CA ILE A 72 -3.25 -19.47 26.58
C ILE A 72 -2.04 -18.81 25.91
N ASP A 73 -0.82 -19.14 26.35
CA ASP A 73 0.39 -18.53 25.80
C ASP A 73 0.64 -19.06 24.38
N ARG A 74 0.41 -20.36 24.16
CA ARG A 74 0.46 -20.95 22.82
C ARG A 74 -0.60 -20.38 21.89
N ASP A 75 -1.82 -20.19 22.37
CA ASP A 75 -2.93 -19.65 21.58
C ASP A 75 -2.68 -18.16 21.22
N PHE A 76 -2.09 -17.38 22.14
CA PHE A 76 -1.67 -16.01 21.87
C PHE A 76 -0.62 -15.97 20.76
N VAL A 77 0.45 -16.77 20.85
CA VAL A 77 1.52 -16.80 19.83
C VAL A 77 1.01 -17.34 18.49
N ALA A 78 0.13 -18.35 18.51
CA ALA A 78 -0.46 -18.93 17.31
C ALA A 78 -1.31 -17.91 16.53
N MET A 79 -1.97 -16.98 17.22
CA MET A 79 -2.75 -15.90 16.59
C MET A 79 -1.88 -14.68 16.25
N MET A 80 -0.94 -14.31 17.12
CA MET A 80 -0.15 -13.09 16.94
C MET A 80 0.96 -13.23 15.90
N THR A 81 1.53 -14.43 15.74
CA THR A 81 2.54 -14.70 14.71
C THR A 81 2.02 -14.39 13.28
N PRO A 82 0.87 -14.96 12.83
CA PRO A 82 0.33 -14.62 11.52
C PRO A 82 -0.15 -13.17 11.43
N HIS A 83 -0.67 -12.56 12.50
CA HIS A 83 -1.03 -11.13 12.52
C HIS A 83 0.18 -10.24 12.21
N HIS A 84 1.31 -10.47 12.90
CA HIS A 84 2.56 -9.74 12.67
C HIS A 84 3.12 -10.02 11.26
N GLN A 85 3.03 -11.26 10.78
CA GLN A 85 3.47 -11.59 9.41
C GLN A 85 2.62 -10.86 8.35
N GLY A 86 1.31 -10.72 8.55
CA GLY A 86 0.45 -9.91 7.68
C GLY A 86 0.89 -8.44 7.62
N ALA A 87 1.24 -7.85 8.78
CA ALA A 87 1.78 -6.48 8.83
C ALA A 87 3.12 -6.34 8.07
N ILE A 88 4.01 -7.34 8.18
CA ILE A 88 5.27 -7.39 7.41
C ILE A 88 4.97 -7.45 5.91
N ASP A 89 4.03 -8.30 5.49
CA ASP A 89 3.70 -8.47 4.07
C ASP A 89 3.14 -7.16 3.48
N MET A 90 2.25 -6.47 4.20
CA MET A 90 1.72 -5.16 3.80
C MET A 90 2.80 -4.07 3.76
N ALA A 91 3.73 -4.08 4.73
CA ALA A 91 4.85 -3.14 4.72
C ALA A 91 5.78 -3.36 3.51
N VAL A 92 6.02 -4.62 3.12
CA VAL A 92 6.77 -4.93 1.89
C VAL A 92 6.02 -4.44 0.64
N ILE A 93 4.69 -4.53 0.61
CA ILE A 93 3.85 -3.98 -0.47
C ILE A 93 3.99 -2.44 -0.53
N GLU A 94 3.96 -1.74 0.61
CA GLU A 94 4.23 -0.29 0.67
C GLU A 94 5.64 0.05 0.15
N LEU A 95 6.66 -0.74 0.48
CA LEU A 95 8.00 -0.53 -0.07
C LEU A 95 8.05 -0.72 -1.59
N ARG A 96 7.16 -1.54 -2.17
CA ARG A 96 7.11 -1.79 -3.61
C ARG A 96 6.40 -0.68 -4.37
N TYR A 97 5.24 -0.23 -3.88
CA TYR A 97 4.35 0.70 -4.60
C TYR A 97 4.40 2.13 -4.07
N GLY A 98 4.69 2.28 -2.77
CA GLY A 98 4.70 3.55 -2.06
C GLY A 98 5.83 4.47 -2.49
N LYS A 99 5.50 5.75 -2.65
CA LYS A 99 6.41 6.81 -3.15
C LYS A 99 6.75 7.84 -2.07
N ASN A 100 6.11 7.78 -0.90
CA ASN A 100 6.38 8.69 0.21
C ASN A 100 7.52 8.16 1.08
N GLU A 101 8.65 8.87 1.11
CA GLU A 101 9.85 8.43 1.85
C GLU A 101 9.61 8.22 3.36
N ARG A 102 8.71 8.98 3.97
CA ARG A 102 8.39 8.80 5.39
C ARG A 102 7.59 7.52 5.62
N LEU A 103 6.61 7.23 4.77
CA LEU A 103 5.83 5.99 4.87
C LEU A 103 6.68 4.76 4.57
N ARG A 104 7.60 4.86 3.61
CA ARG A 104 8.57 3.79 3.32
C ARG A 104 9.50 3.53 4.50
N ARG A 105 9.95 4.57 5.21
CA ARG A 105 10.75 4.40 6.43
C ARG A 105 9.95 3.69 7.53
N ILE A 106 8.70 4.10 7.74
CA ILE A 106 7.79 3.43 8.68
C ILE A 106 7.60 1.96 8.29
N ALA A 107 7.44 1.65 6.99
CA ALA A 107 7.33 0.28 6.52
C ALA A 107 8.60 -0.55 6.81
N GLN A 108 9.80 0.02 6.67
CA GLN A 108 11.05 -0.64 7.07
C GLN A 108 11.11 -0.91 8.58
N GLU A 109 10.67 0.05 9.40
CA GLU A 109 10.60 -0.09 10.86
C GLU A 109 9.63 -1.22 11.24
N ILE A 110 8.42 -1.25 10.66
CA ILE A 110 7.44 -2.34 10.84
C ILE A 110 8.06 -3.70 10.51
N ILE A 111 8.77 -3.82 9.39
CA ILE A 111 9.38 -5.10 8.98
C ILE A 111 10.39 -5.61 10.02
N VAL A 112 11.21 -4.72 10.58
CA VAL A 112 12.25 -5.09 11.56
C VAL A 112 11.61 -5.43 12.90
N GLU A 113 10.76 -4.55 13.43
CA GLU A 113 10.16 -4.70 14.76
C GLU A 113 9.26 -5.94 14.82
N GLN A 114 8.36 -6.11 13.85
CA GLN A 114 7.43 -7.24 13.83
C GLN A 114 8.15 -8.58 13.67
N ARG A 115 9.28 -8.63 12.93
CA ARG A 115 10.10 -9.84 12.83
C ARG A 115 10.72 -10.20 14.19
N GLN A 116 11.26 -9.20 14.89
CA GLN A 116 11.85 -9.40 16.22
C GLN A 116 10.79 -9.88 17.23
N GLU A 117 9.57 -9.35 17.16
CA GLU A 117 8.45 -9.77 18.01
C GLU A 117 8.02 -11.21 17.72
N ILE A 118 7.96 -11.62 16.44
CA ILE A 118 7.72 -13.03 16.06
C ILE A 118 8.78 -13.96 16.68
N ASP A 119 10.06 -13.60 16.55
CA ASP A 119 11.15 -14.41 17.07
C ASP A 119 11.13 -14.48 18.60
N ALA A 120 10.84 -13.36 19.27
CA ALA A 120 10.70 -13.29 20.72
C ALA A 120 9.53 -14.15 21.23
N MET A 121 8.39 -14.11 20.55
CA MET A 121 7.22 -14.94 20.89
C MET A 121 7.52 -16.43 20.75
N LYS A 122 8.16 -16.85 19.65
CA LYS A 122 8.54 -18.26 19.44
C LYS A 122 9.55 -18.74 20.48
N LEU A 123 10.56 -17.91 20.77
CA LEU A 123 11.55 -18.21 21.80
C LEU A 123 10.92 -18.34 23.18
N ALA A 124 9.91 -17.53 23.50
CA ALA A 124 9.17 -17.61 24.77
C ALA A 124 8.44 -18.96 24.94
N LEU A 125 8.05 -19.62 23.85
CA LEU A 125 7.49 -20.99 23.87
C LEU A 125 8.56 -22.10 23.91
N GLY A 126 9.84 -21.74 23.93
CA GLY A 126 10.96 -22.68 23.85
C GLY A 126 11.21 -23.22 22.45
N GLU A 127 10.68 -22.57 21.40
CA GLU A 127 10.95 -22.95 20.01
C GLU A 127 12.33 -22.44 19.58
N GLN A 128 13.06 -23.27 18.82
CA GLN A 128 14.36 -22.88 18.28
C GLN A 128 14.16 -21.92 17.10
N VAL A 129 14.59 -20.67 17.24
CA VAL A 129 14.65 -19.70 16.14
C VAL A 129 15.83 -20.06 15.25
N THR A 130 15.61 -20.90 14.24
CA THR A 130 16.68 -21.40 13.36
C THR A 130 16.86 -20.59 12.08
N ASP A 131 15.94 -19.68 11.76
CA ASP A 131 15.99 -18.84 10.56
C ASP A 131 16.44 -17.42 10.90
N THR A 132 17.76 -17.19 10.95
CA THR A 132 18.37 -15.85 11.10
C THR A 132 18.33 -15.02 9.80
N THR A 133 17.40 -15.31 8.90
CA THR A 133 17.30 -14.60 7.62
C THR A 133 17.05 -13.12 7.89
N PRO A 134 17.93 -12.20 7.41
CA PRO A 134 17.77 -10.78 7.61
C PRO A 134 16.38 -10.32 7.16
N ALA A 135 15.76 -9.43 7.94
CA ALA A 135 14.46 -8.89 7.58
C ALA A 135 14.54 -8.20 6.20
N PRO A 136 13.57 -8.44 5.29
CA PRO A 136 13.62 -7.90 3.94
C PRO A 136 13.35 -6.39 3.97
N THR A 137 14.40 -5.58 4.10
CA THR A 137 14.30 -4.11 4.17
C THR A 137 14.16 -3.43 2.81
N GLN A 138 14.14 -4.20 1.70
CA GLN A 138 13.96 -3.70 0.34
C GLN A 138 13.11 -4.66 -0.55
N PRO A 139 12.29 -4.12 -1.47
CA PRO A 139 11.57 -4.92 -2.46
C PRO A 139 12.54 -5.62 -3.41
N GLY A 140 12.40 -6.94 -3.57
CA GLY A 140 13.17 -7.71 -4.55
C GLY A 140 14.49 -8.31 -4.05
N ALA A 141 14.80 -8.22 -2.75
CA ALA A 141 15.86 -9.03 -2.15
C ALA A 141 15.47 -10.51 -2.26
N LYS A 142 15.98 -11.20 -3.29
CA LYS A 142 15.92 -12.67 -3.35
C LYS A 142 16.62 -13.21 -2.11
N PRO A 143 16.09 -14.27 -1.46
CA PRO A 143 16.84 -14.98 -0.43
C PRO A 143 18.18 -15.38 -1.04
N GLY A 144 19.27 -14.83 -0.50
CA GLY A 144 20.61 -15.31 -0.85
C GLY A 144 20.72 -16.78 -0.45
N PRO A 145 21.55 -17.58 -1.14
CA PRO A 145 21.80 -18.95 -0.70
C PRO A 145 22.27 -18.90 0.75
N ALA A 146 21.64 -19.69 1.62
CA ALA A 146 21.95 -19.78 3.03
C ALA A 146 23.47 -19.94 3.21
N ALA A 147 24.13 -18.86 3.64
CA ALA A 147 25.52 -18.93 4.04
C ALA A 147 25.57 -19.85 5.26
N GLY A 148 26.38 -20.90 5.15
CA GLY A 148 26.38 -22.05 6.03
C GLY A 148 26.54 -21.72 7.51
N SER A 149 25.93 -22.59 8.32
CA SER A 149 26.26 -22.95 9.70
C SER A 149 27.41 -22.16 10.32
N HIS A 150 27.07 -21.14 11.11
CA HIS A 150 27.98 -20.63 12.11
C HIS A 150 27.96 -21.58 13.31
N ASP A 151 28.98 -22.44 13.40
CA ASP A 151 29.30 -23.23 14.59
C ASP A 151 29.52 -22.29 15.78
N HIS A 152 28.57 -22.30 16.72
CA HIS A 152 28.72 -21.62 18.01
C HIS A 152 29.59 -22.51 18.91
N MET A 153 30.91 -22.28 18.87
CA MET A 153 31.87 -22.95 19.75
C MET A 153 31.56 -22.63 21.22
N ASN A 154 31.21 -23.69 21.93
CA ASN A 154 31.01 -23.81 23.36
C ASN A 154 32.24 -23.34 24.18
N MET A 155 32.25 -22.09 24.63
CA MET A 155 33.20 -21.62 25.66
C MET A 155 32.68 -22.03 27.04
N HIS A 156 32.87 -23.31 27.36
CA HIS A 156 32.51 -23.90 28.66
C HIS A 156 33.62 -23.61 29.69
N HIS A 157 33.24 -22.95 30.79
CA HIS A 157 33.82 -23.03 32.13
C HIS A 157 35.22 -23.67 32.28
N ASP A 158 36.27 -22.86 32.46
CA ASP A 158 37.49 -23.31 33.17
C ASP A 158 38.33 -22.17 33.76
N MET A 159 37.76 -21.38 34.68
CA MET A 159 38.50 -20.35 35.45
C MET A 159 38.42 -20.56 36.96
N MET A 160 38.50 -21.80 37.45
CA MET A 160 38.66 -22.06 38.90
C MET A 160 39.49 -23.32 39.17
N LYS A 161 40.77 -23.32 38.80
CA LYS A 161 41.78 -24.19 39.43
C LYS A 161 43.20 -23.82 39.00
N GLN A 162 43.81 -22.84 39.66
CA GLN A 162 45.27 -22.72 39.72
C GLN A 162 45.73 -21.58 40.65
N GLU A 163 45.50 -21.69 41.96
CA GLU A 163 46.34 -20.98 42.95
C GLU A 163 46.45 -21.83 44.22
N ASN A 164 47.36 -22.81 44.20
CA ASN A 164 48.03 -23.29 45.40
C ASN A 164 49.36 -23.95 45.00
N LYS A 165 50.39 -23.14 44.75
CA LYS A 165 51.79 -23.49 44.96
C LYS A 165 52.67 -22.25 44.99
#